data_AF-A0AAD9J8B7-F1
#
_entry.id   AF-A0AAD9J8B7-F1
#
_cell.length_a   1.000
_cell.length_b   1.000
_cell.length_c   1.000
_cell.angle_alpha   90.00
_cell.angle_beta   90.00
_cell.angle_gamma   90.00
#
_symmetry.space_group_name_H-M   'P 1'
#
loop_
_entity.id
_entity.type
_entity.pdbx_description
1 polymer ?
#
loop_
_entity_poly.entity_id
_entity_poly.type
_entity_poly.pdbx_seq_one_letter_code
_entity_poly.pdbx_strand_id
1 'polypeptide(L)'
;MNKPAVLALNKVDIEGSDEILEEILQKVNHLEDHLQEVHTDLWPKQLIKFDEVIAISAKRRISTEKLKTRLRELLDVYADLDVLRDETGAKSLEIVHSQVTEQFGHKTLV
;
A
#
# COMPACT_ATOMS: atom_id res chain seq x y z
N MET A 1 14.66 -1.39 -4.38
CA MET A 1 13.36 -1.49 -5.09
C MET A 1 12.32 -0.86 -4.20
N ASN A 2 11.89 0.37 -4.49
CA ASN A 2 10.67 0.95 -3.91
C ASN A 2 9.75 1.25 -5.08
N LYS A 3 9.15 0.19 -5.62
CA LYS A 3 8.12 0.35 -6.65
C LYS A 3 6.78 0.51 -5.93
N PRO A 4 5.87 1.34 -6.48
CA PRO A 4 4.52 1.41 -5.99
C PRO A 4 3.85 0.03 -5.99
N ALA A 5 3.11 -0.30 -4.94
CA ALA A 5 2.43 -1.58 -4.79
C ALA A 5 1.00 -1.39 -4.27
N VAL A 6 0.03 -1.92 -5.03
CA VAL A 6 -1.40 -1.93 -4.65
C VAL A 6 -1.88 -3.37 -4.55
N LEU A 7 -2.54 -3.72 -3.43
CA LEU A 7 -3.19 -5.01 -3.25
C LEU A 7 -4.68 -4.90 -3.57
N ALA A 8 -5.12 -5.51 -4.66
CA ALA A 8 -6.54 -5.59 -5.01
C ALA A 8 -7.15 -6.91 -4.53
N LEU A 9 -7.98 -6.87 -3.49
CA LEU A 9 -8.69 -8.04 -2.97
C LEU A 9 -10.00 -8.22 -3.73
N ASN A 10 -10.04 -9.22 -4.61
CA ASN A 10 -11.15 -9.42 -5.54
C ASN A 10 -12.19 -10.42 -5.00
N LYS A 11 -13.42 -10.36 -5.56
CA LYS A 11 -14.58 -11.21 -5.24
C LYS A 11 -15.27 -10.90 -3.91
N VAL A 12 -15.32 -9.63 -3.50
CA VAL A 12 -16.07 -9.22 -2.29
C VAL A 12 -17.59 -9.26 -2.44
N ASP A 13 -18.09 -9.86 -3.52
CA ASP A 13 -19.52 -10.05 -3.79
C ASP A 13 -20.05 -11.43 -3.42
N ILE A 14 -19.23 -12.27 -2.77
CA ILE A 14 -19.63 -13.60 -2.31
C ILE A 14 -20.04 -13.56 -0.83
N GLU A 15 -20.95 -14.44 -0.44
CA GLU A 15 -21.34 -14.58 0.97
C GLU A 15 -20.13 -15.02 1.81
N GLY A 16 -19.99 -14.42 3.01
CA GLY A 16 -18.83 -14.64 3.89
C GLY A 16 -17.55 -13.91 3.47
N SER A 17 -17.58 -13.06 2.43
CA SER A 17 -16.37 -12.35 2.00
C SER A 17 -15.86 -11.32 3.02
N ASP A 18 -16.73 -10.77 3.85
CA ASP A 18 -16.38 -9.70 4.78
C ASP A 18 -15.44 -10.21 5.88
N GLU A 19 -15.70 -11.41 6.40
CA GLU A 19 -14.86 -12.06 7.41
C GLU A 19 -13.47 -12.40 6.84
N ILE A 20 -13.42 -12.94 5.62
CA ILE A 20 -12.17 -13.24 4.92
C ILE A 20 -11.40 -11.95 4.62
N LEU A 21 -12.11 -10.89 4.22
CA LEU A 21 -11.51 -9.60 3.93
C LEU A 21 -10.87 -9.02 5.19
N GLU A 22 -11.56 -9.05 6.32
CA GLU A 22 -11.05 -8.58 7.61
C GLU A 22 -9.83 -9.38 8.06
N GLU A 23 -9.86 -10.71 7.95
CA GLU A 23 -8.73 -11.57 8.26
C GLU A 23 -7.50 -11.24 7.41
N ILE A 24 -7.68 -11.07 6.09
CA ILE A 24 -6.58 -10.72 5.18
C ILE A 24 -6.03 -9.34 5.53
N LEU A 25 -6.88 -8.35 5.78
CA LEU A 25 -6.45 -7.00 6.14
C LEU A 25 -5.64 -6.99 7.44
N GLN A 26 -6.06 -7.75 8.45
CA GLN A 26 -5.31 -7.91 9.69
C GLN A 26 -3.92 -8.51 9.43
N LYS A 27 -3.83 -9.58 8.63
CA LYS A 27 -2.55 -10.23 8.29
C LYS A 27 -1.62 -9.35 7.47
N VAL A 28 -2.17 -8.57 6.53
CA VAL A 28 -1.38 -7.63 5.71
C VAL A 28 -0.81 -6.50 6.55
N ASN A 29 -1.58 -5.99 7.52
CA ASN A 29 -1.11 -4.95 8.44
C ASN A 29 -0.03 -5.45 9.42
N HIS A 30 -0.04 -6.73 9.76
CA HIS A 30 0.91 -7.37 10.69
C HIS A 30 1.80 -8.39 9.98
N LEU A 31 2.10 -8.17 8.70
CA LEU A 31 2.82 -9.16 7.88
C LEU A 31 4.21 -9.49 8.45
N GLU A 32 4.86 -8.50 9.07
CA GLU A 32 6.14 -8.67 9.76
C GLU A 32 6.03 -9.64 10.96
N ASP A 33 4.94 -9.57 11.72
CA ASP A 33 4.72 -10.41 12.89
C ASP A 33 4.48 -11.87 12.49
N HIS A 34 3.75 -12.08 11.38
CA HIS A 34 3.44 -13.42 10.88
C HIS A 34 4.61 -14.13 10.19
N LEU A 35 5.72 -13.44 9.87
CA LEU A 35 6.91 -14.10 9.33
C LEU A 35 7.55 -15.07 10.31
N GLN A 36 7.39 -14.83 11.60
CA GLN A 36 7.91 -15.72 12.65
C GLN A 36 7.27 -17.11 12.60
N GLU A 37 6.07 -17.22 12.00
CA GLU A 37 5.36 -18.49 11.80
C GLU A 37 5.93 -19.29 10.61
N VAL A 38 6.77 -18.67 9.79
CA VAL A 38 7.35 -19.27 8.57
C VAL A 38 8.82 -19.62 8.82
N HIS A 39 9.28 -20.75 8.31
CA HIS A 39 10.69 -21.16 8.40
C HIS A 39 11.60 -20.08 7.80
N THR A 40 12.71 -19.77 8.47
CA THR A 40 13.63 -18.66 8.11
C THR A 40 14.19 -18.77 6.70
N ASP A 41 14.33 -19.98 6.17
CA ASP A 41 14.82 -20.22 4.81
C ASP A 41 13.85 -19.74 3.73
N LEU A 42 12.58 -19.53 4.09
CA LEU A 42 11.54 -19.02 3.20
C LEU A 42 11.29 -17.51 3.39
N TRP A 43 12.04 -16.86 4.28
CA TRP A 43 11.84 -15.44 4.54
C TRP A 43 12.23 -14.62 3.31
N PRO A 44 11.35 -13.70 2.87
CA PRO A 44 11.68 -12.80 1.79
C PRO A 44 12.77 -11.83 2.25
N LYS A 45 13.73 -11.53 1.35
CA LYS A 45 14.79 -10.54 1.61
C LYS A 45 14.24 -9.12 1.79
N GLN A 46 13.05 -8.86 1.24
CA GLN A 46 12.35 -7.60 1.35
C GLN A 46 10.85 -7.89 1.40
N LEU A 47 10.19 -7.37 2.43
CA LEU A 47 8.73 -7.42 2.50
C LEU A 47 8.14 -6.36 1.59
N ILE A 48 7.08 -6.76 0.90
CA ILE A 48 6.28 -5.81 0.14
C ILE A 48 5.56 -4.89 1.13
N LYS A 49 5.65 -3.59 0.88
CA LYS A 49 4.84 -2.58 1.55
C LYS A 49 3.80 -2.14 0.55
N PHE A 50 2.53 -2.34 0.88
CA PHE A 50 1.44 -1.89 0.03
C PHE A 50 1.14 -0.43 0.36
N ASP A 51 1.14 0.43 -0.65
CA ASP A 51 0.71 1.82 -0.53
C ASP A 51 -0.81 1.91 -0.36
N GLU A 52 -1.55 0.96 -0.94
CA GLU A 52 -3.01 0.87 -0.81
C GLU A 52 -3.51 -0.58 -0.90
N VAL A 53 -4.56 -0.89 -0.14
CA VAL A 53 -5.31 -2.15 -0.24
C VAL A 53 -6.75 -1.82 -0.62
N ILE A 54 -7.26 -2.41 -1.71
CA ILE A 54 -8.57 -2.09 -2.25
C ILE A 54 -9.39 -3.36 -2.46
N ALA A 55 -10.51 -3.45 -1.75
CA ALA A 55 -11.55 -4.45 -1.97
C ALA A 55 -12.34 -4.15 -3.25
N ILE A 56 -12.45 -5.14 -4.15
CA ILE A 56 -13.16 -5.02 -5.43
C ILE A 56 -14.05 -6.25 -5.71
N SER A 57 -15.05 -6.05 -6.55
CA SER A 57 -15.63 -7.13 -7.33
C SER A 57 -15.51 -6.78 -8.80
N ALA A 58 -14.57 -7.42 -9.50
CA ALA A 58 -14.42 -7.23 -10.94
C ALA A 58 -15.69 -7.64 -11.70
N LYS A 59 -16.37 -8.70 -11.25
CA LYS A 59 -17.60 -9.22 -11.86
C LYS A 59 -18.76 -8.24 -11.72
N ARG A 60 -18.94 -7.67 -10.54
CA ARG A 60 -20.02 -6.70 -10.24
C ARG A 60 -19.63 -5.26 -10.54
N ARG A 61 -18.39 -5.02 -10.97
CA ARG A 61 -17.79 -3.68 -11.15
C ARG A 61 -17.81 -2.83 -9.88
N ILE A 62 -17.71 -3.48 -8.71
CA ILE A 62 -17.61 -2.79 -7.42
C ILE A 62 -16.16 -2.32 -7.26
N SER A 63 -15.99 -1.02 -6.97
CA SER A 63 -14.70 -0.37 -6.72
C SER A 63 -13.66 -0.47 -7.85
N THR A 64 -14.04 -0.90 -9.05
CA THR A 64 -13.09 -1.04 -10.18
C THR A 64 -12.64 0.31 -10.73
N GLU A 65 -13.54 1.29 -10.81
CA GLU A 65 -13.16 2.66 -11.20
C GLU A 65 -12.31 3.32 -10.12
N LYS A 66 -12.64 3.09 -8.83
CA LYS A 66 -11.78 3.54 -7.71
C LYS A 66 -10.37 2.97 -7.85
N LEU A 67 -10.23 1.66 -8.08
CA LEU A 67 -8.94 1.03 -8.29
C LEU A 67 -8.17 1.67 -9.46
N LYS A 68 -8.84 1.92 -10.59
CA LYS A 68 -8.22 2.55 -11.76
C LYS A 68 -7.74 3.98 -11.47
N THR A 69 -8.55 4.79 -10.79
CA THR A 69 -8.18 6.15 -10.38
C THR A 69 -6.99 6.13 -9.44
N ARG A 70 -7.02 5.27 -8.41
CA ARG A 70 -5.93 5.12 -7.44
C ARG A 70 -4.63 4.68 -8.08
N LEU A 71 -4.67 3.72 -8.99
CA LEU A 71 -3.48 3.32 -9.74
C LEU A 71 -2.88 4.48 -10.54
N ARG A 72 -3.71 5.37 -11.13
CA ARG A 72 -3.21 6.54 -11.85
C ARG A 72 -2.55 7.54 -10.91
N GLU A 73 -3.26 7.95 -9.85
CA GLU A 73 -2.74 8.89 -8.86
C GLU A 73 -1.40 8.42 -8.26
N LEU A 74 -1.32 7.12 -7.95
CA LEU A 74 -0.12 6.54 -7.37
C LEU A 74 1.04 6.50 -8.37
N LEU A 75 0.78 6.21 -9.65
CA LEU A 75 1.81 6.31 -10.68
C LEU A 75 2.29 7.74 -10.88
N ASP A 76 1.38 8.73 -10.86
CA ASP A 76 1.73 10.14 -11.00
C ASP A 76 2.62 10.60 -9.82
N VAL A 77 2.26 10.25 -8.57
CA VAL A 77 3.06 10.55 -7.37
C VAL A 77 4.46 9.94 -7.46
N TYR A 78 4.58 8.69 -7.86
CA TYR A 78 5.90 8.04 -7.95
C TYR A 78 6.74 8.57 -9.11
N ALA A 79 6.13 8.99 -10.22
CA ALA A 79 6.84 9.66 -11.31
C ALA A 79 7.42 11.01 -10.84
N ASP A 80 6.65 11.81 -10.12
CA ASP A 80 7.12 13.07 -9.55
C ASP A 80 8.26 12.84 -8.54
N LEU A 81 8.15 11.81 -7.70
CA LEU A 81 9.21 11.44 -6.75
C LEU A 81 10.50 11.01 -7.44
N ASP A 82 10.42 10.29 -8.56
CA ASP A 82 11.60 9.87 -9.30
C ASP A 82 12.27 11.06 -10.01
N VAL A 83 11.49 12.00 -10.57
CA VAL A 83 12.02 13.27 -11.10
C VAL A 83 12.75 14.05 -10.00
N LEU A 84 12.13 14.21 -8.83
CA LEU A 84 12.75 14.90 -7.69
C LEU A 84 14.04 14.21 -7.26
N ARG A 85 14.09 12.87 -7.22
CA ARG A 85 15.30 12.10 -6.87
C ARG A 85 16.43 12.34 -7.86
N ASP A 86 16.13 12.38 -9.15
CA ASP A 86 17.11 12.60 -10.21
C ASP A 86 17.63 14.05 -10.22
N GLU A 87 16.77 15.02 -9.87
CA GLU A 87 17.15 16.43 -9.74
C GLU A 87 17.95 16.75 -8.45
N THR A 88 17.85 15.91 -7.42
CA THR A 88 18.39 16.19 -6.08
C THR A 88 19.28 15.11 -5.50
N GLY A 89 20.35 14.75 -6.20
CA GLY A 89 21.45 13.93 -5.66
C GLY A 89 22.14 14.43 -4.36
N ALA A 90 21.67 15.49 -3.68
CA ALA A 90 22.27 15.94 -2.42
C ALA A 90 21.39 16.70 -1.38
N LYS A 91 20.10 17.05 -1.60
CA LYS A 91 19.42 18.00 -0.68
C LYS A 91 17.97 17.71 -0.22
N SER A 92 17.31 16.64 -0.66
CA SER A 92 15.83 16.55 -0.52
C SER A 92 15.28 15.68 0.61
N LEU A 93 16.10 14.96 1.36
CA LEU A 93 15.59 14.13 2.47
C LEU A 93 14.88 14.97 3.56
N GLU A 94 15.22 16.26 3.69
CA GLU A 94 14.64 17.17 4.68
C GLU A 94 13.26 17.72 4.25
N ILE A 95 13.01 17.86 2.95
CA ILE A 95 11.76 18.45 2.41
C ILE A 95 10.66 17.40 2.31
N VAL A 96 11.00 16.16 1.96
CA VAL A 96 10.02 15.07 1.87
C VAL A 96 9.48 14.71 3.27
N HIS A 97 10.34 14.76 4.30
CA HIS A 97 9.92 14.46 5.66
C HIS A 97 8.98 15.53 6.24
N SER A 98 9.14 16.81 5.86
CA SER A 98 8.25 17.88 6.32
C SER A 98 6.87 17.82 5.65
N GLN A 99 6.81 17.53 4.34
CA GLN A 99 5.54 17.47 3.60
C GLN A 99 4.68 16.25 3.97
N VAL A 100 5.31 15.10 4.27
CA VAL A 100 4.58 13.90 4.74
C VAL A 100 4.04 14.12 6.16
N THR A 101 4.78 14.82 7.03
CA THR A 101 4.31 15.10 8.41
C THR A 101 3.13 16.07 8.43
N GLU A 102 3.09 17.05 7.51
CA GLU A 102 1.97 17.99 7.39
C GLU A 102 0.71 17.36 6.76
N GLN A 103 0.85 16.45 5.78
CA GLN A 103 -0.32 15.82 5.16
C GLN A 103 -0.94 14.67 5.98
N PHE A 104 -0.17 14.02 6.85
CA PHE A 104 -0.65 12.87 7.64
C PHE A 104 -0.74 13.14 9.17
N GLY A 105 -0.48 14.37 9.62
CA GLY A 105 -0.38 14.78 11.03
C GLY A 105 -1.67 14.90 11.85
N HIS A 106 -2.83 14.42 11.37
CA HIS A 106 -4.06 14.35 12.17
C HIS A 106 -4.45 12.91 12.50
N LYS A 107 -3.58 12.22 13.26
CA LYS A 107 -3.99 11.26 14.29
C LYS A 107 -2.82 10.96 15.24
N THR A 108 -2.56 11.90 16.14
CA THR A 108 -2.04 11.52 17.47
C THR A 108 -3.27 11.39 18.37
N LEU A 109 -3.67 10.14 18.62
CA LEU A 109 -4.54 9.80 19.75
C LEU A 109 -3.70 9.93 21.01
N VAL A 110 -4.07 10.88 21.87
CA VAL A 110 -3.98 10.71 23.32
C VAL A 110 -5.39 10.39 23.80
#